data_AF-A0A843GRJ2-F1
#
_entry.id   AF-A0A843GRJ2-F1
#
_cell.length_a   1.000
_cell.length_b   1.000
_cell.length_c   1.000
_cell.angle_alpha   90.00
_cell.angle_beta   90.00
_cell.angle_gamma   90.00
#
_symmetry.space_group_name_H-M   'P 1'
#
loop_
_entity.id
_entity.type
_entity.pdbx_description
1 polymer ?
#
loop_
_entity_poly.entity_id
_entity_poly.type
_entity_poly.pdbx_seq_one_letter_code
_entity_poly.pdbx_strand_id
1 'polypeptide(L)'
;MGEGTGLSASDVALLNDGGLGNNSFIWLFAILALMGGGFGGWGNNGFANAIGYENLATQAQVDRGFDNQNQLANEREILAAVTSGTAQAVAATNQTFHDTVNALQDKYAELQRDIAGVALTQANAIANQNQCCCETKQLIAQNNYDAAMRDAATNANITAQIQGVKDLISGNRIADMQSQINDLQLQNAMAGVVRYPNAWTYNAGVSPFCGCNCGMM
;
A
#
# COMPACT_ATOMS: atom_id res chain seq x y z
N MET A 1 -53.21 3.13 39.72
CA MET A 1 -54.15 4.08 40.35
C MET A 1 -53.35 4.92 41.32
N GLY A 2 -52.62 5.91 40.79
CA GLY A 2 -52.01 6.95 41.60
C GLY A 2 -52.94 8.14 41.50
N GLU A 3 -53.99 8.16 42.32
CA GLU A 3 -54.84 9.34 42.41
C GLU A 3 -54.04 10.42 43.11
N GLY A 4 -53.54 11.37 42.31
CA GLY A 4 -53.02 12.62 42.84
C GLY A 4 -54.07 13.22 43.75
N THR A 5 -53.63 13.65 44.93
CA THR A 5 -54.42 14.43 45.88
C THR A 5 -54.80 15.77 45.26
N GLY A 6 -55.75 15.73 44.35
CA GLY A 6 -56.43 16.88 43.79
C GLY A 6 -57.63 17.20 44.66
N LEU A 7 -57.39 17.63 45.90
CA LEU A 7 -58.38 18.52 46.51
C LEU A 7 -58.36 19.78 45.66
N SER A 8 -59.31 19.87 44.73
CA SER A 8 -59.53 21.11 43.98
C SER A 8 -59.79 22.22 44.99
N ALA A 9 -59.23 23.41 44.76
CA ALA A 9 -59.27 24.53 45.71
C ALA A 9 -60.70 24.92 46.17
N SER A 10 -61.73 24.47 45.46
CA SER A 10 -63.14 24.55 45.85
C SER A 10 -63.53 23.70 47.06
N ASP A 11 -62.91 22.55 47.32
CA ASP A 11 -63.25 21.68 48.47
C ASP A 11 -62.68 22.20 49.80
N VAL A 12 -61.55 22.92 49.76
CA VAL A 12 -60.96 23.58 50.94
C VAL A 12 -61.81 24.78 51.40
N ALA A 13 -62.54 25.43 50.49
CA ALA A 13 -63.39 26.56 50.81
C ALA A 13 -64.71 26.16 51.49
N LEU A 14 -65.16 24.91 51.32
CA LEU A 14 -66.40 24.40 51.94
C LEU A 14 -66.15 23.61 53.24
N LEU A 15 -64.92 23.13 53.46
CA LEU A 15 -64.53 22.38 54.67
C LEU A 15 -64.13 23.26 55.86
N ASN A 16 -64.13 24.59 55.71
CA ASN A 16 -63.99 25.52 56.84
C ASN A 16 -65.34 26.15 57.18
N ASP A 17 -66.33 25.28 57.40
CA ASP A 17 -67.65 25.63 57.91
C ASP A 17 -67.54 25.88 59.42
N GLY A 18 -67.17 27.11 59.77
CA GLY A 18 -66.78 27.43 61.14
C GLY A 18 -66.49 28.90 61.40
N GLY A 19 -67.42 29.79 61.02
CA GLY A 19 -67.50 31.12 61.63
C GLY A 19 -66.59 32.18 61.03
N LEU A 20 -67.13 33.40 61.03
CA LEU A 20 -66.53 34.66 60.60
C LEU A 20 -65.25 35.00 61.38
N GLY A 21 -64.15 34.35 61.06
CA GLY A 21 -62.89 34.61 61.74
C GLY A 21 -61.77 33.69 61.29
N ASN A 22 -61.17 33.98 60.14
CA ASN A 22 -59.71 33.90 59.98
C ASN A 22 -59.29 34.26 58.54
N ASN A 23 -58.55 35.36 58.43
CA ASN A 23 -57.54 35.79 57.44
C ASN A 23 -57.67 35.54 55.93
N SER A 24 -58.59 34.73 55.42
CA SER A 24 -58.69 34.46 53.97
C SER A 24 -59.52 35.53 53.24
N PHE A 25 -60.51 36.13 53.91
CA PHE A 25 -61.30 37.23 53.33
C PHE A 25 -60.54 38.57 53.30
N ILE A 26 -59.65 38.82 54.26
CA ILE A 26 -58.84 40.07 54.31
C ILE A 26 -57.85 40.15 53.14
N TRP A 27 -57.20 39.04 52.79
CA TRP A 27 -56.29 38.98 51.64
C TRP A 27 -57.01 39.16 50.30
N LEU A 28 -58.24 38.66 50.18
CA LEU A 28 -59.08 38.87 48.99
C LEU A 28 -59.48 40.34 48.81
N PHE A 29 -59.85 41.02 49.91
CA PHE A 29 -60.10 42.47 49.90
C PHE A 29 -58.84 43.30 49.63
N ALA A 30 -57.66 42.87 50.12
CA ALA A 30 -56.39 43.55 49.88
C ALA A 30 -55.95 43.49 48.40
N ILE A 31 -56.18 42.37 47.72
CA ILE A 31 -55.87 42.22 46.29
C ILE A 31 -56.81 43.07 45.43
N LEU A 32 -58.10 43.19 45.78
CA LEU A 32 -59.05 44.05 45.07
C LEU A 32 -58.72 45.55 45.20
N ALA A 33 -58.11 45.98 46.32
CA ALA A 33 -57.66 47.36 46.52
C ALA A 33 -56.37 47.69 45.75
N LEU A 34 -55.50 46.69 45.52
CA LEU A 34 -54.20 46.86 44.85
C LEU A 34 -54.29 46.82 43.31
N MET A 35 -55.30 46.13 42.76
CA MET A 35 -55.46 45.88 41.31
C MET A 35 -56.62 46.65 40.66
N GLY A 36 -56.85 47.89 41.11
CA GLY A 36 -57.74 48.83 40.41
C GLY A 36 -59.15 48.91 41.00
N GLY A 37 -59.34 49.91 41.87
CA GLY A 37 -60.67 50.29 42.35
C GLY A 37 -60.97 49.85 43.78
N GLY A 38 -60.05 50.13 44.71
CA GLY A 38 -60.39 50.14 46.13
C GLY A 38 -61.57 51.09 46.38
N PHE A 39 -62.55 50.61 47.14
CA PHE A 39 -63.79 51.29 47.49
C PHE A 39 -63.50 52.54 48.35
N GLY A 40 -63.07 53.60 47.68
CA GLY A 40 -62.70 54.92 48.22
C GLY A 40 -62.64 55.98 47.10
N GLY A 41 -63.35 55.74 46.00
CA GLY A 41 -63.47 56.63 44.85
C GLY A 41 -64.41 57.83 45.06
N TRP A 42 -64.52 58.35 46.27
CA TRP A 42 -65.26 59.59 46.58
C TRP A 42 -64.41 60.45 47.51
N GLY A 43 -63.58 61.30 46.92
CA GLY A 43 -62.91 62.37 47.66
C GLY A 43 -61.39 62.37 47.55
N ASN A 44 -60.91 63.16 46.59
CA ASN A 44 -59.87 64.14 46.88
C ASN A 44 -58.44 63.64 47.14
N ASN A 45 -57.71 63.26 46.07
CA ASN A 45 -56.40 63.88 45.79
C ASN A 45 -55.87 63.55 44.38
N GLY A 46 -56.48 64.17 43.37
CA GLY A 46 -56.02 64.17 41.98
C GLY A 46 -55.81 65.58 41.43
N PHE A 47 -55.54 66.57 42.29
CA PHE A 47 -55.18 67.95 41.91
C PHE A 47 -53.68 68.20 42.01
N ALA A 48 -52.88 67.20 41.62
CA ALA A 48 -51.49 67.42 41.27
C ALA A 48 -51.27 66.80 39.89
N ASN A 49 -51.12 67.69 38.89
CA ASN A 49 -50.71 67.39 37.52
C ASN A 49 -51.83 67.07 36.49
N ALA A 50 -52.78 68.00 36.37
CA ALA A 50 -53.64 68.14 35.18
C ALA A 50 -53.50 69.54 34.56
N ILE A 51 -52.28 70.10 34.56
CA ILE A 51 -51.91 71.25 33.73
C ILE A 51 -50.59 70.87 33.08
N GLY A 52 -50.69 70.51 31.80
CA GLY A 52 -49.64 69.87 31.03
C GLY A 52 -48.36 70.68 30.99
N TYR A 53 -47.26 70.02 31.33
CA TYR A 53 -45.97 70.04 30.67
C TYR A 53 -45.36 68.69 31.05
N GLU A 54 -45.65 67.68 30.23
CA GLU A 54 -44.64 67.06 29.40
C GLU A 54 -43.48 66.48 30.22
N ASN A 55 -43.44 65.15 30.24
CA ASN A 55 -42.18 64.42 30.20
C ASN A 55 -41.40 64.84 28.94
N LEU A 56 -40.89 66.08 28.86
CA LEU A 56 -39.92 66.44 27.82
C LEU A 56 -38.62 65.74 28.21
N ALA A 57 -38.48 64.48 27.77
CA ALA A 57 -37.16 63.91 27.56
C ALA A 57 -36.39 64.91 26.69
N THR A 58 -35.35 65.52 27.25
CA THR A 58 -34.48 66.46 26.51
C THR A 58 -34.04 65.78 25.22
N GLN A 59 -33.91 66.49 24.09
CA GLN A 59 -33.66 65.89 22.75
C GLN A 59 -32.55 64.80 22.77
N ALA A 60 -31.49 64.99 23.56
CA ALA A 60 -30.42 64.00 23.76
C ALA A 60 -30.82 62.65 24.42
N GLN A 61 -31.97 62.54 25.10
CA GLN A 61 -32.51 61.29 25.66
C GLN A 61 -33.40 60.55 24.66
N VAL A 62 -34.10 61.28 23.79
CA VAL A 62 -34.91 60.68 22.72
C VAL A 62 -34.01 60.09 21.64
N ASP A 63 -32.94 60.81 21.25
CA ASP A 63 -31.98 60.32 20.25
C ASP A 63 -31.25 59.06 20.74
N ARG A 64 -30.77 59.04 21.99
CA ARG A 64 -30.19 57.84 22.60
C ARG A 64 -31.21 56.71 22.80
N GLY A 65 -32.49 57.03 22.99
CA GLY A 65 -33.57 56.04 23.06
C GLY A 65 -33.84 55.37 21.72
N PHE A 66 -33.84 56.14 20.63
CA PHE A 66 -33.95 55.62 19.26
C PHE A 66 -32.71 54.82 18.84
N ASP A 67 -31.50 55.28 19.18
CA ASP A 67 -30.27 54.54 18.92
C ASP A 67 -30.24 53.20 19.67
N ASN A 68 -30.66 53.17 20.95
CA ASN A 68 -30.77 51.93 21.71
C ASN A 68 -31.88 51.01 21.16
N GLN A 69 -33.02 51.54 20.70
CA GLN A 69 -34.07 50.73 20.08
C GLN A 69 -33.62 50.13 18.73
N ASN A 70 -32.90 50.89 17.92
CA ASN A 70 -32.33 50.39 16.66
C ASN A 70 -31.24 49.34 16.93
N GLN A 71 -30.42 49.53 17.96
CA GLN A 71 -29.42 48.54 18.37
C GLN A 71 -30.07 47.24 18.89
N LEU A 72 -31.13 47.34 19.70
CA LEU A 72 -31.91 46.18 20.18
C LEU A 72 -32.65 45.45 19.05
N ALA A 73 -33.12 46.16 18.02
CA ALA A 73 -33.73 45.55 16.85
C ALA A 73 -32.68 44.73 16.05
N ASN A 74 -31.50 45.32 15.82
CA ASN A 74 -30.39 44.65 15.14
C ASN A 74 -29.90 43.42 15.93
N GLU A 75 -29.83 43.50 17.26
CA GLU A 75 -29.44 42.36 18.10
C GLU A 75 -30.41 41.19 18.03
N ARG A 76 -31.72 41.46 17.96
CA ARG A 76 -32.74 40.41 17.81
C ARG A 76 -32.69 39.74 16.44
N GLU A 77 -32.42 40.51 15.39
CA GLU A 77 -32.24 39.99 14.04
C GLU A 77 -30.97 39.13 13.94
N ILE A 78 -29.86 39.59 14.51
CA ILE A 78 -28.61 38.81 14.57
C ILE A 78 -28.81 37.54 15.39
N LEU A 79 -29.49 37.58 16.54
CA LEU A 79 -29.76 36.36 17.31
C LEU A 79 -30.61 35.36 16.51
N ALA A 80 -31.66 35.83 15.83
CA ALA A 80 -32.49 34.97 14.99
C ALA A 80 -31.73 34.39 13.79
N ALA A 81 -30.87 35.19 13.14
CA ALA A 81 -30.00 34.76 12.04
C ALA A 81 -28.92 33.77 12.51
N VAL A 82 -28.32 34.00 13.69
CA VAL A 82 -27.33 33.10 14.29
C VAL A 82 -28.01 31.79 14.72
N THR A 83 -29.17 31.83 15.36
CA THR A 83 -29.89 30.61 15.77
C THR A 83 -30.35 29.77 14.56
N SER A 84 -30.89 30.41 13.52
CA SER A 84 -31.29 29.69 12.29
C SER A 84 -30.08 29.20 11.49
N GLY A 85 -29.04 30.02 11.36
CA GLY A 85 -27.80 29.67 10.67
C GLY A 85 -27.03 28.55 11.37
N THR A 86 -26.99 28.54 12.71
CA THR A 86 -26.36 27.46 13.48
C THR A 86 -27.16 26.16 13.41
N ALA A 87 -28.49 26.21 13.46
CA ALA A 87 -29.33 25.02 13.25
C ALA A 87 -29.11 24.40 11.86
N GLN A 88 -29.00 25.24 10.82
CA GLN A 88 -28.70 24.79 9.46
C GLN A 88 -27.28 24.25 9.31
N ALA A 89 -26.28 24.89 9.95
CA ALA A 89 -24.90 24.41 9.97
C ALA A 89 -24.78 23.05 10.68
N VAL A 90 -25.49 22.86 11.80
CA VAL A 90 -25.52 21.57 12.52
C VAL A 90 -26.23 20.50 11.70
N ALA A 91 -27.34 20.81 11.03
CA ALA A 91 -28.01 19.86 10.14
C ALA A 91 -27.12 19.43 8.96
N ALA A 92 -26.41 20.35 8.32
CA ALA A 92 -25.47 20.06 7.24
C ALA A 92 -24.26 19.24 7.72
N THR A 93 -23.78 19.52 8.93
CA THR A 93 -22.68 18.76 9.57
C THR A 93 -23.13 17.33 9.90
N ASN A 94 -24.35 17.14 10.38
CA ASN A 94 -24.88 15.80 10.66
C ASN A 94 -25.08 14.99 9.37
N GLN A 95 -25.57 15.61 8.30
CA GLN A 95 -25.70 14.95 7.00
C GLN A 95 -24.34 14.50 6.45
N THR A 96 -23.34 15.38 6.46
CA THR A 96 -21.97 15.03 6.04
C THR A 96 -21.34 13.97 6.94
N PHE A 97 -21.62 13.97 8.25
CA PHE A 97 -21.18 12.92 9.15
C PHE A 97 -21.81 11.56 8.80
N HIS A 98 -23.11 11.51 8.51
CA HIS A 98 -23.76 10.28 8.07
C HIS A 98 -23.21 9.77 6.73
N ASP A 99 -22.98 10.65 5.75
CA ASP A 99 -22.42 10.27 4.45
C ASP A 99 -20.99 9.73 4.58
N THR A 100 -20.17 10.36 5.41
CA THR A 100 -18.78 9.90 5.66
C THR A 100 -18.75 8.58 6.42
N VAL A 101 -19.63 8.37 7.40
CA VAL A 101 -19.73 7.08 8.11
C VAL A 101 -20.19 5.97 7.17
N ASN A 102 -21.19 6.22 6.32
CA ASN A 102 -21.64 5.24 5.33
C ASN A 102 -20.54 4.90 4.32
N ALA A 103 -19.83 5.92 3.80
CA ALA A 103 -18.70 5.73 2.90
C ALA A 103 -17.55 4.94 3.56
N LEU A 104 -17.28 5.18 4.85
CA LEU A 104 -16.29 4.41 5.60
C LEU A 104 -16.74 2.95 5.75
N GLN A 105 -17.99 2.69 6.11
CA GLN A 105 -18.51 1.34 6.26
C GLN A 105 -18.38 0.52 4.97
N ASP A 106 -18.70 1.12 3.82
CA ASP A 106 -18.52 0.48 2.51
C ASP A 106 -17.04 0.16 2.23
N LYS A 107 -16.14 1.07 2.57
CA LYS A 107 -14.68 0.87 2.42
C LYS A 107 -14.13 -0.20 3.37
N TYR A 108 -14.66 -0.31 4.58
CA TYR A 108 -14.31 -1.39 5.51
C TYR A 108 -14.78 -2.76 4.99
N ALA A 109 -15.97 -2.85 4.41
CA ALA A 109 -16.48 -4.10 3.82
C ALA A 109 -15.74 -4.50 2.53
N GLU A 110 -15.26 -3.53 1.75
CA GLU A 110 -14.37 -3.76 0.60
C GLU A 110 -12.99 -4.24 1.06
N LEU A 111 -12.37 -3.56 2.03
CA LEU A 111 -11.08 -3.92 2.59
C LEU A 111 -11.10 -5.33 3.20
N GLN A 112 -12.16 -5.70 3.91
CA GLN A 112 -12.30 -7.04 4.48
C GLN A 112 -12.35 -8.13 3.40
N ARG A 113 -13.04 -7.88 2.28
CA ARG A 113 -13.07 -8.80 1.14
C ARG A 113 -11.72 -8.90 0.45
N ASP A 114 -11.03 -7.79 0.30
CA ASP A 114 -9.70 -7.75 -0.31
C ASP A 114 -8.67 -8.50 0.55
N ILE A 115 -8.66 -8.28 1.88
CA ILE A 115 -7.80 -9.03 2.82
C ILE A 115 -8.08 -10.54 2.76
N ALA A 116 -9.35 -10.94 2.69
CA ALA A 116 -9.71 -12.36 2.54
C ALA A 116 -9.23 -12.94 1.19
N GLY A 117 -9.32 -12.16 0.10
CA GLY A 117 -8.80 -12.54 -1.21
C GLY A 117 -7.27 -12.65 -1.24
N VAL A 118 -6.56 -11.71 -0.60
CA VAL A 118 -5.10 -11.73 -0.45
C VAL A 118 -4.64 -12.95 0.37
N ALA A 119 -5.33 -13.27 1.46
CA ALA A 119 -5.02 -14.46 2.25
C ALA A 119 -5.19 -15.76 1.44
N LEU A 120 -6.24 -15.85 0.62
CA LEU A 120 -6.50 -17.03 -0.22
C LEU A 120 -5.48 -17.17 -1.36
N THR A 121 -5.14 -16.06 -2.02
CA THR A 121 -4.11 -16.04 -3.08
C THR A 121 -2.73 -16.37 -2.54
N GLN A 122 -2.39 -15.87 -1.35
CA GLN A 122 -1.13 -16.18 -0.67
C GLN A 122 -1.05 -17.66 -0.26
N ALA A 123 -2.14 -18.23 0.26
CA ALA A 123 -2.20 -19.66 0.58
C ALA A 123 -1.97 -20.55 -0.66
N ASN A 124 -2.59 -20.20 -1.80
CA ASN A 124 -2.40 -20.92 -3.06
C ASN A 124 -0.96 -20.75 -3.61
N ALA A 125 -0.36 -19.57 -3.48
CA ALA A 125 1.02 -19.33 -3.89
C ALA A 125 2.01 -20.18 -3.08
N ILE A 126 1.82 -20.29 -1.76
CA ILE A 126 2.66 -21.11 -0.88
C ILE A 126 2.48 -22.61 -1.19
N ALA A 127 1.24 -23.06 -1.42
CA ALA A 127 0.97 -24.45 -1.80
C ALA A 127 1.67 -24.82 -3.12
N ASN A 128 1.60 -23.96 -4.13
CA ASN A 128 2.28 -24.16 -5.41
C ASN A 128 3.81 -24.12 -5.28
N GLN A 129 4.36 -23.25 -4.42
CA GLN A 129 5.80 -23.21 -4.14
C GLN A 129 6.30 -24.52 -3.50
N ASN A 130 5.53 -25.11 -2.58
CA ASN A 130 5.91 -26.37 -1.94
C ASN A 130 5.94 -27.53 -2.94
N GLN A 131 4.98 -27.58 -3.88
CA GLN A 131 4.99 -28.59 -4.95
C GLN A 131 6.21 -28.42 -5.88
N CYS A 132 6.46 -27.18 -6.34
CA CYS A 132 7.61 -26.87 -7.18
C CYS A 132 8.95 -27.19 -6.49
N CYS A 133 9.07 -26.95 -5.18
CA CYS A 133 10.30 -27.24 -4.43
C CYS A 133 10.60 -28.74 -4.36
N CYS A 134 9.59 -29.59 -4.14
CA CYS A 134 9.76 -31.04 -4.11
C CYS A 134 10.13 -31.61 -5.49
N GLU A 135 9.44 -31.17 -6.55
CA GLU A 135 9.71 -31.60 -7.92
C GLU A 135 11.10 -31.14 -8.38
N THR A 136 11.46 -29.88 -8.11
CA THR A 136 12.79 -29.34 -8.45
C THR A 136 13.90 -30.11 -7.74
N LYS A 137 13.73 -30.46 -6.46
CA LYS A 137 14.72 -31.28 -5.73
C LYS A 137 14.91 -32.65 -6.34
N GLN A 138 13.82 -33.30 -6.77
CA GLN A 138 13.89 -34.60 -7.45
C GLN A 138 14.58 -34.48 -8.81
N LEU A 139 14.24 -33.45 -9.59
CA LEU A 139 14.83 -33.20 -10.90
C LEU A 139 16.34 -32.93 -10.79
N ILE A 140 16.77 -32.16 -9.79
CA ILE A 140 18.19 -31.92 -9.50
C ILE A 140 18.90 -33.22 -9.09
N ALA A 141 18.28 -34.03 -8.25
CA ALA A 141 18.84 -35.32 -7.85
C ALA A 141 19.01 -36.27 -9.04
N GLN A 142 18.01 -36.32 -9.94
CA GLN A 142 18.07 -37.09 -11.18
C GLN A 142 19.17 -36.55 -12.11
N ASN A 143 19.24 -35.22 -12.31
CA ASN A 143 20.26 -34.60 -13.16
C ASN A 143 21.67 -34.90 -12.66
N ASN A 144 21.91 -34.81 -11.35
CA ASN A 144 23.22 -35.14 -10.76
C ASN A 144 23.58 -36.62 -10.95
N TYR A 145 22.62 -37.53 -10.82
CA TYR A 145 22.84 -38.95 -11.08
C TYR A 145 23.17 -39.21 -12.56
N ASP A 146 22.40 -38.63 -13.48
CA ASP A 146 22.62 -38.76 -14.92
C ASP A 146 23.95 -38.11 -15.34
N ALA A 147 24.32 -36.98 -14.75
CA ALA A 147 25.60 -36.33 -14.97
C ALA A 147 26.76 -37.23 -14.51
N ALA A 148 26.70 -37.80 -13.30
CA ALA A 148 27.72 -38.72 -12.80
C ALA A 148 27.87 -39.97 -13.69
N MET A 149 26.75 -40.53 -14.17
CA MET A 149 26.76 -41.66 -15.10
C MET A 149 27.36 -41.29 -16.46
N ARG A 150 27.01 -40.12 -17.01
CA ARG A 150 27.57 -39.61 -18.27
C ARG A 150 29.06 -39.32 -18.15
N ASP A 151 29.52 -38.78 -17.04
CA ASP A 151 30.94 -38.50 -16.79
C ASP A 151 31.75 -39.80 -16.66
N ALA A 152 31.24 -40.80 -15.94
CA ALA A 152 31.88 -42.11 -15.84
C ALA A 152 31.99 -42.81 -17.22
N ALA A 153 30.91 -42.79 -18.00
CA ALA A 153 30.90 -43.36 -19.36
C ALA A 153 31.86 -42.60 -20.29
N THR A 154 31.91 -41.28 -20.19
CA THR A 154 32.81 -40.43 -20.99
C THR A 154 34.27 -40.69 -20.65
N ASN A 155 34.62 -40.78 -19.36
CA ASN A 155 35.99 -41.07 -18.91
C ASN A 155 36.48 -42.44 -19.37
N ALA A 156 35.61 -43.46 -19.35
CA ALA A 156 35.94 -44.78 -19.89
C ALA A 156 36.23 -44.72 -21.41
N ASN A 157 35.40 -43.98 -22.16
CA ASN A 157 35.56 -43.83 -23.60
C ASN A 157 36.83 -43.04 -23.96
N ILE A 158 37.11 -41.94 -23.25
CA ILE A 158 38.33 -41.15 -23.42
C ILE A 158 39.57 -42.00 -23.12
N THR A 159 39.55 -42.79 -22.04
CA THR A 159 40.68 -43.66 -21.69
C THR A 159 40.95 -44.70 -22.78
N ALA A 160 39.89 -45.32 -23.32
CA ALA A 160 40.00 -46.28 -24.42
C ALA A 160 40.55 -45.62 -25.70
N GLN A 161 40.06 -44.42 -26.06
CA GLN A 161 40.57 -43.67 -27.21
C GLN A 161 42.04 -43.27 -27.03
N ILE A 162 42.45 -42.81 -25.84
CA ILE A 162 43.84 -42.45 -25.56
C ILE A 162 44.75 -43.68 -25.67
N GLN A 163 44.31 -44.86 -25.21
CA GLN A 163 45.06 -46.10 -25.37
C GLN A 163 45.22 -46.46 -26.86
N GLY A 164 44.14 -46.45 -27.65
CA GLY A 164 44.22 -46.70 -29.09
C GLY A 164 45.12 -45.73 -29.84
N VAL A 165 45.10 -44.44 -29.47
CA VAL A 165 46.00 -43.43 -30.06
C VAL A 165 47.46 -43.68 -29.65
N LYS A 166 47.74 -44.06 -28.40
CA LYS A 166 49.10 -44.43 -27.97
C LYS A 166 49.64 -45.64 -28.73
N ASP A 167 48.79 -46.64 -28.97
CA ASP A 167 49.17 -47.85 -29.70
C ASP A 167 49.45 -47.53 -31.17
N LEU A 168 48.62 -46.70 -31.81
CA LEU A 168 48.87 -46.21 -33.18
C LEU A 168 50.16 -45.38 -33.29
N ILE A 169 50.41 -44.48 -32.34
CA ILE A 169 51.62 -43.64 -32.36
C ILE A 169 52.88 -44.49 -32.14
N SER A 170 52.86 -45.42 -31.18
CA SER A 170 54.00 -46.30 -30.91
C SER A 170 54.26 -47.26 -32.07
N GLY A 171 53.22 -47.85 -32.66
CA GLY A 171 53.33 -48.70 -33.84
C GLY A 171 53.90 -47.96 -35.06
N ASN A 172 53.34 -46.79 -35.40
CA ASN A 172 53.84 -45.98 -36.52
C ASN A 172 55.29 -45.52 -36.30
N ARG A 173 55.64 -45.13 -35.08
CA ARG A 173 57.01 -44.70 -34.75
C ARG A 173 58.00 -45.86 -34.89
N ILE A 174 57.63 -47.09 -34.54
CA ILE A 174 58.48 -48.27 -34.75
C ILE A 174 58.65 -48.55 -36.24
N ALA A 175 57.57 -48.48 -37.04
CA ALA A 175 57.64 -48.68 -38.49
C ALA A 175 58.52 -47.64 -39.19
N ASP A 176 58.42 -46.37 -38.80
CA ASP A 176 59.27 -45.29 -39.31
C ASP A 176 60.74 -45.48 -38.90
N MET A 177 60.99 -45.84 -37.64
CA MET A 177 62.36 -46.12 -37.17
C MET A 177 62.96 -47.35 -37.88
N GLN A 178 62.17 -48.40 -38.14
CA GLN A 178 62.62 -49.58 -38.87
C GLN A 178 62.99 -49.25 -40.32
N SER A 179 62.22 -48.38 -40.98
CA SER A 179 62.48 -47.93 -42.35
C SER A 179 63.77 -47.11 -42.43
N GLN A 180 63.98 -46.18 -41.49
CA GLN A 180 65.24 -45.44 -41.38
C GLN A 180 66.44 -46.36 -41.10
N ILE A 181 66.28 -47.39 -40.27
CA ILE A 181 67.36 -48.36 -40.00
C ILE A 181 67.71 -49.16 -41.25
N ASN A 182 66.71 -49.63 -42.01
CA ASN A 182 66.97 -50.36 -43.25
C ASN A 182 67.69 -49.48 -44.29
N ASP A 183 67.29 -48.22 -44.42
CA ASP A 183 67.97 -47.26 -45.31
C ASP A 183 69.42 -46.99 -44.86
N LEU A 184 69.64 -46.81 -43.56
CA LEU A 184 70.98 -46.59 -43.00
C LEU A 184 71.86 -47.85 -43.12
N GLN A 185 71.32 -49.05 -42.94
CA GLN A 185 72.06 -50.30 -43.14
C GLN A 185 72.40 -50.53 -44.62
N LEU A 186 71.50 -50.19 -45.54
CA LEU A 186 71.78 -50.25 -46.98
C LEU A 186 72.82 -49.20 -47.41
N GLN A 187 72.76 -47.97 -46.90
CA GLN A 187 73.80 -46.98 -47.16
C GLN A 187 75.16 -47.41 -46.60
N ASN A 188 75.22 -47.97 -45.38
CA ASN A 188 76.48 -48.43 -44.78
C ASN A 188 77.04 -49.66 -45.53
N ALA A 189 76.17 -50.55 -46.04
CA ALA A 189 76.57 -51.67 -46.90
C ALA A 189 77.03 -51.21 -48.30
N MET A 190 76.51 -50.09 -48.80
CA MET A 190 76.88 -49.51 -50.11
C MET A 190 78.12 -48.59 -50.02
N ALA A 191 78.41 -48.02 -48.84
CA ALA A 191 79.57 -47.13 -48.64
C ALA A 191 80.93 -47.85 -48.71
N GLY A 192 80.95 -49.20 -48.65
CA GLY A 192 82.16 -50.01 -48.76
C GLY A 192 82.40 -50.68 -50.12
N VAL A 193 81.47 -50.57 -51.08
CA VAL A 193 81.54 -51.33 -52.35
C VAL A 193 81.42 -50.39 -53.56
N VAL A 194 82.52 -50.23 -54.28
CA VAL A 194 82.58 -49.54 -55.57
C VAL A 194 81.79 -50.34 -56.61
N ARG A 195 80.69 -49.77 -57.12
CA ARG A 195 79.87 -50.37 -58.17
C ARG A 195 80.22 -49.78 -59.53
N TYR A 196 80.59 -50.63 -60.49
CA TYR A 196 80.72 -50.24 -61.88
C TYR A 196 79.39 -50.48 -62.62
N PRO A 197 78.88 -49.51 -63.41
CA PRO A 197 77.63 -49.65 -64.14
C PRO A 197 77.75 -50.71 -65.25
N ASN A 198 76.79 -51.63 -65.32
CA ASN A 198 76.71 -52.74 -66.27
C ASN A 198 75.76 -52.48 -67.46
N ALA A 199 75.65 -51.23 -67.91
CA ALA A 199 75.02 -50.90 -69.18
C ALA A 199 76.12 -50.56 -70.19
N TRP A 200 76.23 -51.35 -71.26
CA TRP A 200 77.11 -51.13 -72.41
C TRP A 200 76.59 -49.97 -73.26
N THR A 201 76.58 -48.76 -72.71
CA THR A 201 76.64 -47.53 -73.49
C THR A 201 78.10 -47.11 -73.53
N TYR A 202 78.71 -47.23 -74.70
CA TYR A 202 80.07 -46.76 -74.96
C TYR A 202 80.07 -45.23 -74.86
N ASN A 203 80.29 -44.72 -73.64
CA ASN A 203 80.62 -43.33 -73.41
C ASN A 203 82.03 -43.31 -72.83
N ALA A 204 82.99 -42.85 -73.62
CA ALA A 204 84.37 -42.64 -73.19
C ALA A 204 84.40 -41.41 -72.26
N GLY A 205 83.97 -41.61 -71.01
CA GLY A 205 83.99 -40.64 -69.93
C GLY A 205 85.00 -41.04 -68.86
N VAL A 206 85.89 -40.10 -68.54
CA VAL A 206 87.08 -40.16 -67.66
C VAL A 206 87.02 -41.21 -66.54
N SER A 207 87.97 -42.16 -66.57
CA SER A 207 88.18 -43.14 -65.50
C SER A 207 89.00 -42.55 -64.34
N PRO A 208 88.74 -42.94 -63.07
CA PRO A 208 89.35 -42.29 -61.90
C PRO A 208 90.76 -42.79 -61.57
N PHE A 209 91.39 -43.62 -62.41
CA PHE A 209 92.72 -44.20 -62.18
C PHE A 209 93.79 -43.71 -63.18
N CYS A 210 93.45 -42.80 -64.08
CA CYS A 210 94.40 -42.19 -64.99
C CYS A 210 94.34 -40.67 -64.84
N GLY A 211 95.18 -40.15 -63.95
CA GLY A 211 95.54 -38.74 -63.97
C GLY A 211 96.35 -38.47 -65.23
N CYS A 212 95.73 -37.87 -66.23
CA CYS A 212 96.34 -36.90 -67.14
C CYS A 212 95.29 -36.34 -68.11
N ASN A 213 95.21 -35.02 -68.06
CA ASN A 213 94.51 -34.09 -68.94
C ASN A 213 94.64 -34.45 -70.44
N CYS A 214 93.51 -34.72 -71.11
CA CYS A 214 93.34 -34.40 -72.53
C CYS A 214 91.86 -34.33 -72.88
N GLY A 215 91.44 -33.13 -73.30
CA GLY A 215 90.10 -32.85 -73.76
C GLY A 215 89.77 -33.54 -75.08
N MET A 216 88.48 -33.84 -75.21
CA MET A 216 87.71 -33.40 -76.37
C MET A 216 86.74 -32.37 -75.75
N MET A 217 86.99 -31.06 -75.74
CA MET A 217 87.55 -30.16 -76.76
C MET A 217 89.05 -29.87 -76.67
#